data_AF-A0A7C3K019-F1
#
_entry.id   AF-A0A7C3K019-F1
#
_cell.length_a   1.000
_cell.length_b   1.000
_cell.length_c   1.000
_cell.angle_alpha   90.00
_cell.angle_beta   90.00
_cell.angle_gamma   90.00
#
_symmetry.space_group_name_H-M   'P 1'
#
loop_
_entity.id
_entity.type
_entity.pdbx_description
1 polymer ?
#
loop_
_entity_poly.entity_id
_entity_poly.type
_entity_poly.pdbx_seq_one_letter_code
_entity_poly.pdbx_strand_id
1 'polypeptide(L)' 'MAVIRETGTKPRFNSKDALLKFLEEQEAREGFVLDPSATAEDARRQMLACGVRPEENLFSRDIIRARSPEDDE' A
#
# COMPACT_ATOMS: atom_id res chain seq x y z
N MET A 1 15.30 9.60 -16.41
CA MET A 1 15.12 8.31 -15.71
C MET A 1 13.95 7.61 -16.38
N ALA A 2 14.22 6.59 -17.19
CA ALA A 2 13.21 5.92 -18.00
C ALA A 2 12.52 4.83 -17.17
N VAL A 3 11.21 4.99 -16.94
CA VAL A 3 10.37 3.96 -16.35
C VAL A 3 9.98 2.99 -17.47
N ILE A 4 10.57 1.79 -17.47
CA ILE A 4 10.16 0.71 -18.38
C ILE A 4 8.80 0.21 -17.90
N ARG A 5 7.74 0.55 -18.63
CA ARG A 5 6.37 0.05 -18.38
C ARG A 5 6.13 -1.21 -19.19
N GLU A 6 6.47 -2.36 -18.64
CA GLU A 6 5.97 -3.65 -19.12
C GLU A 6 4.66 -3.98 -18.39
N THR A 7 3.58 -4.15 -19.14
CA THR A 7 2.28 -4.58 -18.63
C THR A 7 2.40 -5.99 -18.05
N GLY A 8 2.23 -6.13 -16.73
CA GLY A 8 2.25 -7.41 -16.01
C GLY A 8 3.41 -7.59 -15.02
N THR A 9 4.42 -6.72 -15.05
CA THR A 9 5.55 -6.74 -14.11
C THR A 9 5.42 -5.66 -13.05
N LYS A 10 5.57 -6.03 -11.76
CA LYS A 10 5.61 -5.06 -10.65
C LYS A 10 6.78 -4.10 -10.88
N PRO A 11 6.55 -2.77 -10.89
CA PRO A 11 7.63 -1.80 -11.04
C PRO A 11 8.63 -1.97 -9.89
N ARG A 12 9.91 -2.07 -10.25
CA ARG A 12 11.01 -2.10 -9.27
C ARG A 12 11.58 -0.70 -9.13
N PHE A 13 11.67 -0.22 -7.89
CA PHE A 13 12.20 1.10 -7.57
C PHE A 13 13.59 0.93 -6.95
N ASN A 14 14.55 1.72 -7.42
CA ASN A 14 15.93 1.72 -6.91
C ASN A 14 16.14 2.72 -5.76
N SER A 15 15.15 3.57 -5.48
CA SER A 15 15.17 4.51 -4.36
C SER A 15 13.77 4.75 -3.82
N LYS A 16 13.69 5.17 -2.55
CA LYS A 16 12.44 5.55 -1.90
C LYS A 16 11.81 6.78 -2.57
N ASP A 17 12.62 7.75 -2.98
CA ASP A 17 12.15 8.96 -3.66
C ASP A 17 11.51 8.63 -5.02
N ALA A 18 12.06 7.66 -5.75
CA ALA A 18 11.48 7.20 -7.02
C ALA A 18 10.13 6.50 -6.80
N LEU A 19 9.98 5.75 -5.71
CA LEU A 19 8.70 5.16 -5.31
C LEU A 19 7.68 6.24 -4.94
N LEU A 20 8.06 7.21 -4.11
CA LEU A 20 7.17 8.28 -3.66
C LEU A 20 6.64 9.10 -4.84
N LYS A 21 7.54 9.52 -5.75
CA LYS A 21 7.14 10.24 -6.95
C LYS A 21 6.20 9.43 -7.84
N PHE A 22 6.43 8.13 -7.98
CA PHE A 22 5.54 7.25 -8.74
C PHE A 22 4.15 7.15 -8.09
N LEU A 23 4.08 7.08 -6.76
CA LEU A 23 2.80 7.07 -6.04
C LEU A 23 2.05 8.38 -6.23
N GLU A 24 2.72 9.53 -6.11
CA GLU A 24 2.11 10.85 -6.37
C GLU A 24 1.53 10.93 -7.80
N GLU A 25 2.25 10.45 -8.81
CA GLU A 25 1.78 10.41 -10.19
C GLU A 25 0.54 9.50 -10.35
N GLN A 26 0.48 8.39 -9.61
CA GLN A 26 -0.67 7.47 -9.64
C GLN A 26 -1.88 8.03 -8.91
N GLU A 27 -1.68 8.63 -7.73
CA GLU A 27 -2.71 9.30 -6.96
C GLU A 27 -3.35 10.43 -7.77
N ALA A 28 -2.53 11.24 -8.45
CA ALA A 28 -3.01 12.29 -9.35
C ALA A 28 -3.80 11.73 -10.54
N ARG A 29 -3.41 10.58 -11.10
CA ARG A 29 -4.10 9.94 -12.21
C ARG A 29 -5.47 9.37 -11.80
N GLU A 30 -5.55 8.77 -10.62
CA GLU A 30 -6.77 8.14 -10.10
C GLU A 30 -7.68 9.12 -9.35
N GLY A 31 -7.22 10.37 -9.17
CA GLY A 31 -8.01 11.42 -8.54
C GLY A 31 -8.14 11.23 -7.03
N PHE A 32 -7.14 10.60 -6.38
CA PHE A 32 -7.12 10.50 -4.93
C PHE A 32 -7.00 11.90 -4.32
N VAL A 33 -7.94 12.24 -3.45
CA VAL A 33 -7.96 13.49 -2.70
C VAL A 33 -7.65 13.18 -1.25
N LEU A 34 -6.55 13.73 -0.73
CA LEU A 34 -6.23 13.63 0.68
C LEU A 34 -7.27 14.43 1.48
N ASP A 35 -8.03 13.73 2.33
CA ASP A 35 -8.91 14.37 3.30
C ASP A 35 -8.18 14.49 4.66
N PRO A 36 -7.75 15.69 5.06
CA PRO A 36 -7.05 15.89 6.34
C PRO A 36 -7.98 15.75 7.55
N SER A 37 -9.30 15.70 7.34
CA SER A 37 -10.29 15.50 8.40
C SER A 37 -10.69 14.03 8.59
N ALA A 38 -10.24 13.14 7.70
CA ALA A 38 -10.54 11.72 7.76
C ALA A 38 -10.06 11.12 9.10
N THR A 39 -10.98 10.45 9.80
CA THR A 39 -10.67 9.81 11.07
C THR A 39 -10.36 8.33 10.89
N ALA A 40 -9.70 7.74 11.88
CA ALA A 40 -9.50 6.28 11.94
C ALA A 40 -10.82 5.50 12.00
N GLU A 41 -11.92 6.12 12.46
CA GLU A 41 -13.25 5.49 12.45
C GLU A 41 -13.85 5.46 11.05
N ASP A 42 -13.67 6.52 10.27
CA ASP A 42 -14.14 6.57 8.88
C ASP A 42 -13.41 5.54 8.02
N ALA A 43 -12.09 5.42 8.19
CA ALA A 43 -11.29 4.39 7.52
C ALA A 43 -11.81 2.99 7.87
N ARG A 44 -12.05 2.69 9.14
CA ARG A 44 -12.61 1.39 9.57
C ARG A 44 -14.00 1.13 8.99
N ARG A 45 -14.85 2.15 8.93
CA ARG A 45 -16.19 2.04 8.32
C ARG A 45 -16.10 1.69 6.84
N GLN A 46 -15.19 2.33 6.10
CA GLN A 46 -14.95 2.04 4.67
C GLN A 46 -14.37 0.63 4.46
N MET A 47 -13.41 0.22 5.28
CA MET A 47 -12.84 -1.14 5.23
C MET A 47 -13.93 -2.20 5.40
N LEU A 48 -14.79 -2.04 6.42
CA LEU A 48 -15.93 -2.95 6.65
C LEU A 48 -16.92 -2.95 5.48
N ALA A 49 -17.20 -1.79 4.88
CA ALA A 49 -18.08 -1.68 3.72
C ALA A 49 -17.51 -2.40 2.49
N CYS A 50 -16.19 -2.43 2.34
CA CYS A 50 -15.47 -3.19 1.32
C CYS A 50 -15.31 -4.69 1.67
N GLY A 51 -15.91 -5.14 2.78
CA GLY A 51 -15.84 -6.53 3.22
C GLY A 51 -14.54 -6.89 3.95
N VAL A 52 -13.64 -5.94 4.18
CA VAL A 52 -12.40 -6.15 4.95
C VAL A 52 -12.76 -6.24 6.44
N ARG A 53 -12.60 -7.43 6.99
CA ARG A 53 -12.95 -7.73 8.37
C ARG A 53 -11.73 -7.60 9.28
N PRO A 54 -11.84 -7.04 10.51
CA PRO A 54 -10.73 -6.96 11.45
C PRO A 54 -10.10 -8.33 11.77
N GLU A 55 -10.91 -9.38 11.68
CA GLU A 55 -10.50 -10.77 11.91
C GLU A 55 -9.64 -11.31 10.75
N GLU A 56 -9.73 -10.70 9.57
CA GLU A 56 -8.86 -10.96 8.42
C GLU A 56 -7.51 -10.26 8.63
N ASN A 57 -6.78 -10.70 9.65
CA ASN A 57 -5.48 -10.16 10.04
C ASN A 57 -4.32 -10.53 9.08
N LEU A 58 -4.63 -11.01 7.87
CA LEU A 58 -3.67 -11.50 6.88
C LEU A 58 -2.60 -10.44 6.58
N PHE A 59 -3.04 -9.20 6.34
CA PHE A 59 -2.13 -8.09 6.05
C PHE A 59 -1.17 -7.80 7.21
N SER A 60 -1.67 -7.71 8.44
CA SER A 60 -0.85 -7.49 9.63
C SER A 60 0.08 -8.67 9.92
N ARG A 61 -0.40 -9.89 9.76
CA ARG A 61 0.39 -11.13 9.93
C ARG A 61 1.54 -11.18 8.94
N ASP A 62 1.31 -10.84 7.68
CA ASP A 62 2.33 -10.91 6.65
C ASP A 62 3.39 -9.80 6.81
N ILE A 63 3.02 -8.62 7.34
CA ILE A 63 3.99 -7.59 7.77
C ILE A 63 4.86 -8.09 8.93
N ILE A 64 4.26 -8.72 9.95
CA ILE A 64 4.99 -9.27 11.09
C ILE A 64 5.97 -10.35 10.62
N ARG A 65 5.51 -11.28 9.77
CA ARG A 65 6.35 -12.32 9.16
C ARG A 65 7.47 -11.76 8.30
N ALA A 66 7.23 -10.72 7.51
CA ALA A 66 8.28 -10.11 6.69
C ALA A 66 9.32 -9.33 7.53
N ARG A 67 8.95 -8.91 8.75
CA ARG A 67 9.82 -8.14 9.67
C ARG A 67 10.61 -9.03 10.62
N SER A 68 10.08 -10.19 10.97
CA SER A 68 10.79 -11.26 11.66
C SER A 68 11.31 -12.24 10.60
N PRO A 69 12.53 -12.04 10.03
CA PRO A 69 13.19 -13.17 9.39
C PRO A 69 13.20 -14.30 10.43
N GLU A 70 12.66 -15.44 10.06
CA GLU A 70 12.78 -16.63 10.88
C GLU A 70 14.27 -16.81 11.16
N ASP A 71 14.64 -16.82 12.45
CA ASP A 71 15.84 -17.52 12.87
C ASP A 71 15.60 -18.98 12.43
N ASP A 72 16.17 -19.35 11.28
CA ASP A 72 16.19 -20.73 10.79
C ASP A 72 16.91 -21.60 11.83
N GLU A 73 16.16 -22.30 12.69
CA GLU A 73 16.59 -23.49 13.45
C GLU A 73 15.74 -24.71 13.07
#